data_AF-A0A3L7U6B2-F1
#
_entry.id   AF-A0A3L7U6B2-F1
#
_cell.length_a   1.000
_cell.length_b   1.000
_cell.length_c   1.000
_cell.angle_alpha   90.00
_cell.angle_beta   90.00
_cell.angle_gamma   90.00
#
_symmetry.space_group_name_H-M   'P 1'
#
loop_
_entity.id
_entity.type
_entity.pdbx_description
1 polymer ?
#
loop_
_entity_poly.entity_id
_entity_poly.type
_entity_poly.pdbx_seq_one_letter_code
_entity_poly.pdbx_strand_id
1 'polypeptide(L)'
;MRALAQHVWSSTTAHHGIVDLSDALVMVPASRASRAFEHHLIALAREAGHAFVSPRVVTPAGLASRFVVPTANILGSMGIQLAWRHAIISAEARVISALSPGGMDTIPGEPLEPANIDALAARIATLHRDVTSACTDFVSVAAELRATMPEL
;
A
#
# COMPACT_ATOMS: atom_id res chain seq x y z
N MET A 1 6.96 9.18 -11.05
CA MET A 1 5.61 9.61 -11.48
C MET A 1 5.62 10.65 -12.59
N ARG A 2 6.48 11.68 -12.56
CA ARG A 2 6.56 12.70 -13.62
C ARG A 2 6.71 12.15 -15.05
N ALA A 3 7.63 11.20 -15.27
CA ALA A 3 7.83 10.59 -16.59
C ALA A 3 6.58 9.89 -17.14
N LEU A 4 5.85 9.17 -16.27
CA LEU A 4 4.57 8.55 -16.63
C LEU A 4 3.52 9.61 -16.99
N ALA A 5 3.42 10.69 -16.20
CA ALA A 5 2.51 11.80 -16.49
C ALA A 5 2.84 12.48 -17.84
N GLN A 6 4.13 12.68 -18.15
CA GLN A 6 4.57 13.20 -19.45
C GLN A 6 4.19 12.27 -20.60
N HIS A 7 4.41 10.96 -20.43
CA HIS A 7 4.05 9.98 -21.45
C HIS A 7 2.54 10.00 -21.75
N VAL A 8 1.70 9.97 -20.70
CA VAL A 8 0.23 10.05 -20.84
C VAL A 8 -0.22 11.39 -21.41
N TRP A 9 0.41 12.50 -21.02
CA TRP A 9 0.11 13.81 -21.59
C TRP A 9 0.41 13.87 -23.09
N SER A 10 1.52 13.27 -23.51
CA SER A 10 1.95 13.27 -24.91
C SER A 10 1.19 12.30 -25.82
N SER A 11 0.40 11.37 -25.25
CA SER A 11 -0.30 10.36 -26.05
C SER A 11 -1.56 10.88 -26.74
N THR A 12 -2.08 12.03 -26.32
CA THR A 12 -3.31 12.60 -26.87
C THR A 12 -3.09 14.07 -27.26
N THR A 13 -3.54 14.44 -28.45
CA THR A 13 -3.49 15.82 -28.93
C THR A 13 -4.60 16.67 -28.30
N ALA A 14 -4.31 17.94 -28.04
CA ALA A 14 -5.32 18.88 -27.58
C ALA A 14 -6.30 19.22 -28.71
N HIS A 15 -7.60 19.15 -28.42
CA HIS A 15 -8.67 19.64 -29.28
C HIS A 15 -9.36 20.81 -28.57
N HIS A 16 -9.37 21.99 -29.20
CA HIS A 16 -9.92 23.22 -28.60
C HIS A 16 -9.29 23.58 -27.24
N GLY A 17 -7.99 23.29 -27.06
CA GLY A 17 -7.28 23.55 -25.81
C GLY A 17 -7.61 22.57 -24.68
N ILE A 18 -8.29 21.47 -24.99
CA ILE A 18 -8.61 20.39 -24.05
C ILE A 18 -7.93 19.11 -24.50
N VAL A 19 -7.17 18.48 -23.60
CA VAL A 19 -6.64 17.13 -23.78
C VAL A 19 -7.59 16.14 -23.12
N ASP A 20 -8.28 15.31 -23.92
CA ASP A 20 -9.18 14.30 -23.37
C ASP A 20 -8.43 12.99 -23.09
N LEU A 21 -8.22 12.67 -21.81
CA LEU A 21 -7.56 11.44 -21.40
C LEU A 21 -8.55 10.41 -20.83
N SER A 22 -9.86 10.60 -21.01
CA SER A 22 -10.89 9.76 -20.38
C SER A 22 -10.83 8.28 -20.81
N ASP A 23 -10.31 8.01 -22.01
CA ASP A 23 -10.10 6.66 -22.54
C ASP A 23 -8.82 5.98 -22.01
N ALA A 24 -7.92 6.73 -21.35
CA ALA A 24 -6.71 6.17 -20.78
C ALA A 24 -6.97 5.58 -19.39
N LEU A 25 -6.53 4.33 -19.20
CA LEU A 25 -6.40 3.68 -17.89
C LEU A 25 -4.93 3.68 -17.47
N VAL A 26 -4.63 4.34 -16.35
CA VAL A 26 -3.27 4.41 -15.80
C VAL A 26 -3.20 3.59 -14.53
N MET A 27 -2.42 2.51 -14.56
CA MET A 27 -2.17 1.71 -13.37
C MET A 27 -0.94 2.25 -12.61
N VAL A 28 -1.11 2.53 -11.32
CA VAL A 28 -0.05 3.05 -10.43
C VAL A 28 0.14 2.12 -9.23
N PRO A 29 1.35 1.99 -8.68
CA PRO A 29 1.62 0.98 -7.65
C PRO A 29 0.82 1.19 -6.36
N ALA A 30 0.56 2.44 -5.97
CA ALA A 30 -0.13 2.75 -4.73
C ALA A 30 -0.89 4.07 -4.80
N SER A 31 -1.81 4.32 -3.87
CA SER A 31 -2.61 5.55 -3.81
C SER A 31 -1.76 6.82 -3.70
N ARG A 32 -0.60 6.75 -3.03
CA ARG A 32 0.37 7.86 -2.98
C ARG A 32 0.92 8.19 -4.37
N ALA A 33 1.17 7.17 -5.19
CA ALA A 33 1.62 7.35 -6.58
C ALA A 33 0.50 7.94 -7.46
N SER A 34 -0.78 7.63 -7.21
CA SER A 34 -1.92 8.28 -7.87
C SER A 34 -1.89 9.79 -7.66
N ARG A 35 -1.79 10.22 -6.40
CA ARG A 35 -1.73 11.66 -6.05
C ARG A 35 -0.53 12.36 -6.69
N ALA A 36 0.64 11.73 -6.66
CA ALA A 36 1.83 12.28 -7.29
C ALA A 36 1.72 12.35 -8.82
N PHE A 37 1.07 11.37 -9.45
CA PHE A 37 0.77 11.38 -10.88
C PHE A 37 -0.19 12.51 -11.26
N GLU A 38 -1.33 12.61 -10.57
CA GLU A 38 -2.33 13.66 -10.78
C GLU A 38 -1.72 15.06 -10.61
N HIS A 39 -0.89 15.25 -9.58
CA HIS A 39 -0.17 16.50 -9.35
C HIS A 39 0.72 16.88 -10.53
N HIS A 40 1.49 15.93 -11.08
CA HIS A 40 2.33 16.19 -12.25
C HIS A 40 1.51 16.43 -13.53
N LEU A 41 0.38 15.74 -13.70
CA LEU A 41 -0.50 15.94 -14.84
C LEU A 41 -1.10 17.35 -14.83
N ILE A 42 -1.53 17.83 -13.66
CA ILE A 42 -2.00 19.22 -13.46
C ILE A 42 -0.89 20.22 -13.76
N ALA A 43 0.35 19.96 -13.31
CA ALA A 43 1.48 20.84 -13.60
C ALA A 43 1.74 20.94 -15.11
N LEU A 44 1.74 19.81 -15.83
CA LEU A 44 1.92 19.79 -17.29
C LEU A 44 0.78 20.53 -18.02
N ALA A 45 -0.45 20.34 -17.59
CA ALA A 45 -1.60 21.05 -18.15
C ALA A 45 -1.48 22.58 -17.97
N ARG A 46 -1.04 23.02 -16.79
CA ARG A 46 -0.77 24.44 -16.50
C ARG A 46 0.37 24.99 -17.34
N GLU A 47 1.47 24.24 -17.49
CA GLU A 47 2.63 24.62 -18.31
C GLU A 47 2.23 24.76 -19.80
N ALA A 48 1.36 23.89 -20.29
CA ALA A 48 0.88 23.89 -21.67
C ALA A 48 -0.28 24.87 -21.94
N GLY A 49 -0.89 25.47 -20.91
CA GLY A 49 -2.07 26.32 -21.06
C GLY A 49 -3.31 25.56 -21.57
N HIS A 50 -3.42 24.27 -21.26
CA HIS A 50 -4.52 23.41 -21.67
C HIS A 50 -5.32 22.91 -20.46
N ALA A 51 -6.61 22.72 -20.66
CA ALA A 51 -7.41 21.92 -19.73
C ALA A 51 -7.29 20.43 -20.10
N PHE A 52 -7.68 19.54 -19.20
CA PHE A 52 -7.72 18.11 -19.51
C PHE A 52 -8.89 17.41 -18.82
N VAL A 53 -9.37 16.34 -19.44
CA VAL A 53 -10.25 15.36 -18.80
C VAL A 53 -9.35 14.28 -18.22
N SER A 54 -9.47 14.01 -16.91
CA SER A 54 -8.56 13.09 -16.23
C SER A 54 -8.67 11.66 -16.75
N PRO A 55 -7.53 10.94 -16.85
CA PRO A 55 -7.56 9.51 -17.07
C PRO A 55 -8.13 8.78 -15.86
N ARG A 56 -8.49 7.51 -16.06
CA ARG A 56 -8.86 6.59 -14.99
C ARG A 56 -7.59 6.05 -14.33
N VAL A 57 -7.27 6.54 -13.13
CA VAL A 57 -6.12 6.07 -12.36
C VAL A 57 -6.56 4.97 -11.39
N VAL A 58 -5.89 3.82 -11.42
CA VAL A 58 -6.20 2.66 -10.56
C VAL A 58 -4.93 2.09 -9.95
N THR A 59 -5.03 1.51 -8.75
CA THR A 59 -3.99 0.61 -8.22
C THR A 59 -4.25 -0.81 -8.71
N PRO A 60 -3.25 -1.71 -8.72
CA PRO A 60 -3.49 -3.12 -9.05
C PRO A 60 -4.60 -3.74 -8.19
N ALA A 61 -4.61 -3.46 -6.88
CA ALA A 61 -5.68 -3.90 -5.98
C ALA A 61 -7.05 -3.29 -6.35
N GLY A 62 -7.10 -1.99 -6.67
CA GLY A 62 -8.33 -1.31 -7.09
C GLY A 62 -8.83 -1.71 -8.48
N LEU A 63 -7.95 -2.25 -9.34
CA LEU A 63 -8.32 -2.86 -10.60
C LEU A 63 -8.88 -4.26 -10.35
N ALA A 64 -8.17 -5.09 -9.56
CA ALA A 64 -8.61 -6.43 -9.20
C ALA A 64 -10.00 -6.43 -8.51
N SER A 65 -10.26 -5.45 -7.64
CA SER A 65 -11.56 -5.31 -6.96
C SER A 65 -12.74 -5.05 -7.89
N ARG A 66 -12.50 -4.69 -9.16
CA ARG A 66 -13.56 -4.56 -10.17
C ARG A 66 -13.96 -5.90 -10.78
N PHE A 67 -13.10 -6.90 -10.69
CA PHE A 67 -13.29 -8.23 -11.27
C PHE A 67 -13.58 -9.31 -10.22
N VAL A 68 -13.27 -9.03 -8.96
CA VAL A 68 -13.49 -9.96 -7.85
C VAL A 68 -14.69 -9.51 -7.03
N VAL A 69 -15.71 -10.36 -6.94
CA VAL A 69 -16.80 -10.19 -5.97
C VAL A 69 -16.25 -10.55 -4.58
N PRO A 70 -16.31 -9.64 -3.59
CA PRO A 70 -15.89 -9.97 -2.24
C PRO A 70 -16.69 -11.18 -1.72
N THR A 71 -15.99 -12.25 -1.36
CA THR A 71 -16.60 -13.46 -0.78
C THR A 71 -16.77 -13.36 0.74
N ALA A 72 -16.19 -12.33 1.36
CA ALA A 72 -16.26 -12.05 2.78
C ALA A 72 -16.24 -10.53 3.05
N ASN A 73 -16.69 -10.14 4.24
CA ASN A 73 -16.60 -8.76 4.70
C ASN A 73 -15.12 -8.33 4.80
N ILE A 74 -14.80 -7.23 4.13
CA ILE A 74 -13.47 -6.62 4.23
C ILE A 74 -13.41 -5.83 5.54
N LEU A 75 -12.44 -6.13 6.39
CA LEU A 75 -12.23 -5.38 7.62
C LEU A 75 -11.70 -3.97 7.30
N GLY A 76 -12.31 -2.96 7.92
CA GLY A 76 -11.76 -1.61 7.96
C GLY A 76 -10.45 -1.54 8.76
N SER A 77 -9.81 -0.37 8.78
CA SER A 77 -8.52 -0.17 9.47
C SER A 77 -8.53 -0.60 10.94
N MET A 78 -9.59 -0.26 11.68
CA MET A 78 -9.78 -0.68 13.07
C MET A 78 -9.95 -2.20 13.19
N GLY A 79 -10.73 -2.81 12.30
CA GLY A 79 -10.93 -4.26 12.27
C GLY A 79 -9.62 -5.01 12.03
N ILE A 80 -8.80 -4.52 11.09
CA ILE A 80 -7.46 -5.07 10.81
C ILE A 80 -6.56 -4.95 12.04
N GLN A 81 -6.57 -3.81 12.74
CA GLN A 81 -5.77 -3.61 13.95
C GLN A 81 -6.22 -4.56 15.08
N LEU A 82 -7.53 -4.70 15.30
CA LEU A 82 -8.08 -5.63 16.29
C LEU A 82 -7.78 -7.09 15.95
N ALA A 83 -7.83 -7.45 14.66
CA ALA A 83 -7.45 -8.78 14.20
C ALA A 83 -5.97 -9.08 14.50
N TRP A 84 -5.06 -8.13 14.24
CA TRP A 84 -3.65 -8.28 14.60
C TRP A 84 -3.42 -8.33 16.11
N ARG A 85 -4.14 -7.51 16.88
CA ARG A 85 -4.11 -7.56 18.35
C ARG A 85 -4.51 -8.94 18.85
N HIS A 86 -5.59 -9.50 18.33
CA HIS A 86 -6.05 -10.84 18.67
C HIS A 86 -5.04 -11.92 18.27
N ALA A 87 -4.45 -11.81 17.08
CA ALA A 87 -3.42 -12.73 16.61
C ALA A 87 -2.17 -12.69 17.50
N ILE A 88 -1.74 -11.51 17.97
CA ILE A 88 -0.60 -11.35 18.88
C ILE A 88 -0.89 -12.00 20.24
N ILE A 89 -2.06 -11.73 20.81
CA ILE A 89 -2.48 -12.31 22.11
C ILE A 89 -2.56 -13.83 22.04
N SER A 90 -3.00 -14.36 20.89
CA SER A 90 -3.19 -15.81 20.68
C SER A 90 -1.92 -16.51 20.20
N ALA A 91 -0.87 -15.78 19.88
CA ALA A 91 0.39 -16.35 19.40
C ALA A 91 1.21 -16.90 20.57
N GLU A 92 1.99 -17.94 20.27
CA GLU A 92 2.94 -18.49 21.23
C GLU A 92 4.01 -17.45 21.61
N ALA A 93 4.42 -17.45 22.88
CA ALA A 93 5.40 -16.49 23.40
C ALA A 93 6.71 -16.44 22.58
N ARG A 94 7.14 -17.57 22.00
CA ARG A 94 8.33 -17.64 21.13
C ARG A 94 8.18 -16.81 19.85
N VAL A 95 6.98 -16.77 19.27
CA VAL A 95 6.70 -16.00 18.05
C VAL A 95 6.70 -14.51 18.35
N ILE A 96 6.13 -14.13 19.49
CA ILE A 96 6.09 -12.74 19.94
C ILE A 96 7.47 -12.20 20.30
N SER A 97 8.29 -13.00 20.96
CA SER A 97 9.67 -12.65 21.29
C SER A 97 10.49 -12.34 20.02
N ALA A 98 10.31 -13.13 18.95
CA ALA A 98 10.99 -12.92 17.67
C ALA A 98 10.56 -11.65 16.91
N LEU A 99 9.39 -11.08 17.21
CA LEU A 99 8.84 -9.90 16.54
C LEU A 99 9.28 -8.56 17.18
N SER A 100 9.99 -8.60 18.32
CA SER A 100 10.43 -7.41 19.03
C SER A 100 11.82 -6.97 18.54
N PRO A 101 11.97 -5.79 17.91
CA PRO A 101 13.28 -5.33 17.47
C PRO A 101 14.14 -5.04 18.68
N GLY A 102 15.27 -5.75 18.82
CA GLY A 102 16.25 -5.49 19.86
C GLY A 102 15.89 -6.02 21.25
N GLY A 103 15.02 -7.03 21.35
CA GLY A 103 14.59 -7.56 22.64
C GLY A 103 13.77 -6.51 23.39
N MET A 104 12.44 -6.67 23.40
CA MET A 104 11.80 -6.24 24.64
C MET A 104 12.51 -7.01 25.75
N ASP A 105 12.96 -6.32 26.81
CA ASP A 105 13.36 -6.94 28.08
C ASP A 105 12.14 -7.60 28.75
N THR A 106 11.34 -8.31 27.97
CA THR A 106 10.27 -9.17 28.44
C THR A 106 10.95 -10.38 29.05
N ILE A 107 10.88 -10.47 30.37
CA ILE A 107 11.23 -11.66 31.11
C ILE A 107 10.47 -12.83 30.46
N PRO A 108 11.15 -13.90 30.03
CA PRO A 108 10.49 -15.04 29.42
C PRO A 108 9.35 -15.56 30.30
N GLY A 109 8.11 -15.47 29.81
CA GLY A 109 6.92 -15.93 30.53
C GLY A 109 6.03 -14.81 31.11
N GLU A 110 6.45 -13.55 31.10
CA GLU A 110 5.56 -12.45 31.46
C GLU A 110 4.67 -12.03 30.28
N PRO A 111 3.36 -11.82 30.51
CA PRO A 111 2.45 -11.32 29.49
C PRO A 111 2.87 -9.91 29.06
N LEU A 112 2.80 -9.65 27.75
CA LEU A 112 3.05 -8.30 27.24
C LEU A 112 2.04 -7.30 27.82
N GLU A 113 2.55 -6.13 28.22
CA GLU A 113 1.72 -4.99 28.58
C GLU A 113 0.75 -4.63 27.44
N PRO A 114 -0.53 -4.32 27.73
CA PRO A 114 -1.53 -4.00 26.70
C PRO A 114 -1.08 -2.91 25.71
N ALA A 115 -0.37 -1.90 26.19
CA ALA A 115 0.15 -0.82 25.36
C ALA A 115 1.19 -1.31 24.33
N ASN A 116 2.02 -2.29 24.70
CA ASN A 116 3.02 -2.89 23.80
C ASN A 116 2.33 -3.76 22.74
N ILE A 117 1.28 -4.49 23.13
CA ILE A 117 0.46 -5.26 22.20
C ILE A 117 -0.19 -4.32 21.17
N ASP A 118 -0.79 -3.23 21.62
CA ASP A 118 -1.46 -2.27 20.74
C ASP A 118 -0.47 -1.58 19.79
N ALA A 119 0.72 -1.21 20.27
CA ALA A 119 1.79 -0.64 19.45
C ALA A 119 2.30 -1.63 18.39
N LEU A 120 2.52 -2.89 18.77
CA LEU A 120 2.93 -3.95 17.85
C LEU A 120 1.84 -4.23 16.81
N ALA A 121 0.58 -4.33 17.23
CA ALA A 121 -0.56 -4.52 16.33
C ALA A 121 -0.69 -3.39 15.32
N ALA A 122 -0.53 -2.13 15.75
CA ALA A 122 -0.55 -0.97 14.86
C ALA A 122 0.59 -0.99 13.84
N ARG A 123 1.79 -1.39 14.27
CA ARG A 123 2.95 -1.55 13.38
C ARG A 123 2.73 -2.65 12.35
N ILE A 124 2.32 -3.85 12.77
CA ILE A 124 2.06 -4.97 11.85
C ILE A 124 0.90 -4.62 10.90
N ALA A 125 -0.15 -3.96 11.38
CA ALA A 125 -1.23 -3.48 10.52
C ALA A 125 -0.74 -2.49 9.45
N THR A 126 0.25 -1.67 9.76
CA THR A 126 0.88 -0.75 8.80
C THR A 126 1.69 -1.52 7.77
N LEU A 127 2.57 -2.42 8.22
CA LEU A 127 3.35 -3.26 7.32
C LEU A 127 2.47 -4.13 6.42
N HIS A 128 1.37 -4.68 6.96
CA HIS A 128 0.40 -5.45 6.19
C HIS A 128 -0.22 -4.59 5.08
N ARG A 129 -0.61 -3.34 5.36
CA ARG A 129 -1.09 -2.44 4.31
C ARG A 129 -0.03 -2.17 3.24
N ASP A 130 1.22 -2.00 3.64
CA ASP A 130 2.32 -1.71 2.72
C ASP A 130 2.59 -2.91 1.79
N VAL A 131 2.70 -4.14 2.31
CA VAL A 131 2.89 -5.34 1.48
C VAL A 131 1.69 -5.60 0.56
N THR A 132 0.47 -5.48 1.07
CA THR A 132 -0.74 -5.65 0.26
C THR A 132 -0.83 -4.59 -0.83
N SER A 133 -0.40 -3.34 -0.56
CA SER A 133 -0.34 -2.28 -1.56
C SER A 133 0.68 -2.55 -2.66
N ALA A 134 1.76 -3.28 -2.34
CA ALA A 134 2.75 -3.75 -3.29
C ALA A 134 2.35 -5.06 -3.98
N CYS A 135 1.13 -5.57 -3.73
CA CYS A 135 0.65 -6.88 -4.21
C CYS A 135 1.59 -8.04 -3.86
N THR A 136 2.17 -7.97 -2.67
CA THR A 136 2.99 -9.03 -2.08
C THR A 136 2.42 -9.44 -0.73
N ASP A 137 3.06 -10.40 -0.08
CA ASP A 137 2.72 -10.87 1.25
C ASP A 137 3.97 -11.02 2.13
N PHE A 138 3.77 -11.25 3.43
CA PHE A 138 4.90 -11.41 4.35
C PHE A 138 5.76 -12.63 4.04
N VAL A 139 5.20 -13.68 3.42
CA VAL A 139 5.95 -14.90 3.08
C VAL A 139 6.95 -14.62 1.96
N SER A 140 6.49 -13.93 0.94
CA SER A 140 7.29 -13.52 -0.22
C SER A 140 8.39 -12.54 0.19
N VAL A 141 8.04 -11.54 1.02
CA VAL A 141 9.03 -10.59 1.58
C VAL A 141 10.07 -11.33 2.43
N ALA A 142 9.67 -12.28 3.27
CA ALA A 142 10.61 -13.05 4.07
C ALA A 142 11.54 -13.93 3.22
N ALA A 143 11.02 -14.52 2.14
CA ALA A 143 11.85 -15.31 1.21
C ALA A 143 12.88 -14.44 0.49
N GLU A 144 12.48 -13.24 0.05
CA GLU A 144 13.38 -12.29 -0.62
C GLU A 144 14.45 -11.75 0.33
N LEU A 145 14.09 -11.45 1.59
CA LEU A 145 15.05 -11.05 2.62
C LEU A 145 16.09 -12.14 2.88
N ARG A 146 15.69 -13.41 3.04
CA ARG A 146 16.65 -14.52 3.20
C ARG A 146 17.58 -14.70 2.00
N ALA A 147 17.09 -14.41 0.79
CA ALA A 147 17.88 -14.54 -0.43
C ALA A 147 18.88 -13.38 -0.62
N THR A 148 18.51 -12.17 -0.20
CA THR A 148 19.29 -10.94 -0.46
C THR A 148 20.09 -10.45 0.75
N MET A 149 19.69 -10.83 1.96
CA MET A 149 20.27 -10.42 3.23
C MET A 149 20.33 -11.62 4.19
N PRO A 150 21.18 -12.63 3.92
CA PRO A 150 21.22 -13.88 4.70
C PRO A 150 21.73 -13.71 6.15
N GLU A 151 22.22 -12.53 6.51
CA GLU A 151 22.74 -12.20 7.85
C GLU A 151 21.69 -11.59 8.79
N LEU A 152 20.45 -11.43 8.31
CA LEU A 152 19.25 -11.08 9.10
C LEU A 152 18.40 -12.33 9.40
#